data_AF-A0A8W8L4R7-F1
#
_entry.id   AF-A0A8W8L4R7-F1
#
_cell.length_a   1.000
_cell.length_b   1.000
_cell.length_c   1.000
_cell.angle_alpha   90.00
_cell.angle_beta   90.00
_cell.angle_gamma   90.00
#
_symmetry.space_group_name_H-M   'P 1'
#
loop_
_entity.id
_entity.type
_entity.pdbx_description
1 polymer ?
#
loop_
_entity_poly.entity_id
_entity_poly.type
_entity_poly.pdbx_seq_one_letter_code
_entity_poly.pdbx_strand_id
1 'polypeptide(L)'
;AQGEELVPFFSYFQNDLVPFLQCCQYAFNNSLCQRFLKLRPPTTCQAYTPPTPAQAAGDPHLTTLDRKDYTFNGIGDFVLLKDVNSSMVVQVRAVQTRDTAGILQNATVFSALALKTETSDKIEIYKTSDGATDILVNSEIVEIVDATSNFNGVKLERSVGDDESVVNFLIVFENEDLSVSVDVSADLLNVLVMISGERYKGQIRGLLGNFNGDDNDDFITRHNLVLPSDSSMRDLHYKFGMTWEVQGNESLFNRSGTVNNAINYEPIFLEEIRNPELNFSVVLELCGDNKQCQYDYSVTGNEQIAKGTMKFIEKFKEIESDVQKVVRCPFLEVPVNGNRSASGYAVGDNATFWCYEGFQLLQGASFVVCRENGQWSAGSPVCVEKIVEDSPISSLVVYIGSGSGALIGVIVIVIVIMAVLKCRRKPKPEPDPEINGPIFENPIFLESLSSLGQGGAFKIPRPTYVDPNLLDDYFF
;
A
#
# COMPACT_ATOMS: atom_id res chain seq x y z
N ALA A 1 -11.81 -30.54 -1.02
CA ALA A 1 -10.80 -31.22 -1.86
C ALA A 1 -9.43 -30.90 -1.27
N GLN A 2 -8.56 -31.90 -1.16
CA GLN A 2 -7.17 -31.75 -0.71
C GLN A 2 -6.37 -30.91 -1.70
N GLY A 3 -5.54 -30.01 -1.18
CA GLY A 3 -4.17 -29.76 -1.67
C GLY A 3 -3.97 -29.54 -3.16
N GLU A 4 -4.58 -28.51 -3.73
CA GLU A 4 -3.90 -27.80 -4.82
C GLU A 4 -3.44 -26.48 -4.23
N GLU A 5 -2.13 -26.34 -4.10
CA GLU A 5 -1.45 -25.07 -3.90
C GLU A 5 -1.79 -24.23 -5.13
N LEU A 6 -2.90 -23.51 -5.05
CA LEU A 6 -3.37 -22.62 -6.10
C LEU A 6 -2.31 -21.54 -6.24
N VAL A 7 -1.43 -21.67 -7.23
CA VAL A 7 -0.53 -20.60 -7.64
C VAL A 7 -1.42 -19.36 -7.83
N PRO A 8 -1.27 -18.30 -7.03
CA PRO A 8 -2.25 -17.21 -6.94
C PRO A 8 -2.61 -16.64 -8.31
N PHE A 9 -1.61 -16.54 -9.19
CA PHE A 9 -1.78 -16.12 -10.58
C PHE A 9 -2.71 -17.03 -11.40
N PHE A 10 -2.53 -18.36 -11.34
CA PHE A 10 -3.36 -19.29 -12.11
C PHE A 10 -4.79 -19.38 -11.57
N SER A 11 -4.94 -19.31 -10.24
CA SER A 11 -6.25 -19.23 -9.61
C SER A 11 -7.00 -17.98 -10.04
N TYR A 12 -6.36 -16.81 -9.96
CA TYR A 12 -6.93 -15.55 -10.44
C TYR A 12 -7.26 -15.61 -11.93
N PHE A 13 -6.35 -16.11 -12.75
CA PHE A 13 -6.57 -16.23 -14.19
C PHE A 13 -7.80 -17.08 -14.51
N GLN A 14 -7.93 -18.26 -13.89
CA GLN A 14 -9.02 -19.18 -14.17
C GLN A 14 -10.34 -18.78 -13.53
N ASN A 15 -10.30 -18.28 -12.30
CA ASN A 15 -11.49 -18.03 -11.50
C ASN A 15 -12.01 -16.60 -11.66
N ASP A 16 -11.18 -15.62 -11.97
CA ASP A 16 -11.61 -14.22 -12.08
C ASP A 16 -11.51 -13.72 -13.52
N LEU A 17 -10.33 -13.83 -14.15
CA LEU A 17 -10.08 -13.23 -15.45
C LEU A 17 -10.85 -13.94 -16.57
N VAL A 18 -10.76 -15.27 -16.70
CA VAL A 18 -11.44 -16.01 -17.77
C VAL A 18 -12.97 -15.80 -17.74
N PRO A 19 -13.66 -15.91 -16.59
CA PRO A 19 -15.09 -15.61 -16.51
C PRO A 19 -15.43 -14.17 -16.86
N PHE A 20 -14.61 -13.19 -16.46
CA PHE A 20 -14.78 -11.79 -16.84
C PHE A 20 -14.65 -11.61 -18.36
N LEU A 21 -13.58 -12.11 -18.96
CA LEU A 21 -13.37 -12.01 -20.42
C LEU A 21 -14.55 -12.62 -21.19
N GLN A 22 -15.03 -13.79 -20.77
CA GLN A 22 -16.14 -14.48 -21.44
C GLN A 22 -17.49 -13.78 -21.25
N CYS A 23 -17.82 -13.35 -20.02
CA CYS A 23 -19.14 -12.80 -19.69
C CYS A 23 -19.26 -11.30 -19.95
N CYS A 24 -18.15 -10.56 -19.86
CA CYS A 24 -18.09 -9.12 -20.09
C CYS A 24 -17.54 -8.77 -21.46
N GLN A 25 -16.33 -9.21 -21.80
CA GLN A 25 -15.62 -8.70 -22.97
C GLN A 25 -16.08 -9.36 -24.29
N TYR A 26 -16.27 -10.68 -24.29
CA TYR A 26 -16.55 -11.46 -25.50
C TYR A 26 -18.03 -11.82 -25.69
N ALA A 27 -18.89 -11.51 -24.72
CA ALA A 27 -20.31 -11.85 -24.77
C ALA A 27 -21.13 -11.00 -25.75
N PHE A 28 -20.57 -9.90 -26.30
CA PHE A 28 -21.26 -8.90 -27.13
C PHE A 28 -22.62 -8.45 -26.56
N ASN A 29 -22.79 -8.51 -25.24
CA ASN A 29 -24.04 -8.23 -24.54
C ASN A 29 -23.74 -7.62 -23.17
N ASN A 30 -23.93 -6.30 -23.07
CA ASN A 30 -23.67 -5.54 -21.83
C ASN A 30 -24.49 -6.04 -20.63
N SER A 31 -25.66 -6.66 -20.83
CA SER A 31 -26.46 -7.20 -19.72
C SER A 31 -25.78 -8.40 -19.03
N LEU A 32 -24.99 -9.19 -19.78
CA LEU A 32 -24.22 -10.28 -19.20
C LEU A 32 -23.06 -9.76 -18.36
N CYS A 33 -22.44 -8.66 -18.78
CA CYS A 33 -21.40 -8.02 -17.98
C CYS A 33 -21.95 -7.41 -16.67
N GLN A 34 -23.07 -6.70 -16.75
CA GLN A 34 -23.74 -6.16 -15.55
C GLN A 34 -24.12 -7.28 -14.57
N ARG A 35 -24.63 -8.41 -15.09
CA ARG A 35 -24.95 -9.58 -14.27
C ARG A 35 -23.71 -10.21 -13.64
N PHE A 36 -22.60 -10.26 -14.39
CA PHE A 36 -21.33 -10.76 -13.90
C PHE A 36 -20.80 -9.90 -12.75
N LEU A 37 -20.68 -8.58 -12.95
CA LEU A 37 -20.21 -7.63 -11.91
C LEU A 37 -21.11 -7.60 -10.68
N LYS A 38 -22.41 -7.88 -10.83
CA LYS A 38 -23.34 -8.01 -9.70
C LYS A 38 -23.10 -9.28 -8.87
N LEU A 39 -22.76 -10.39 -9.52
CA LEU A 39 -22.52 -11.67 -8.85
C LEU A 39 -21.07 -11.82 -8.36
N ARG A 40 -20.15 -11.08 -8.99
CA ARG A 40 -18.72 -11.04 -8.68
C ARG A 40 -18.24 -9.60 -8.74
N PRO A 41 -18.59 -8.79 -7.73
CA PRO A 41 -18.05 -7.45 -7.61
C PRO A 41 -16.53 -7.55 -7.46
N PRO A 42 -15.75 -6.66 -8.10
CA PRO A 42 -14.33 -6.53 -7.84
C PRO A 42 -14.07 -6.38 -6.33
N THR A 43 -13.14 -7.17 -5.81
CA THR A 43 -12.70 -7.02 -4.43
C THR A 43 -11.99 -5.68 -4.30
N THR A 44 -12.48 -4.82 -3.42
CA THR A 44 -11.77 -3.58 -3.10
C THR A 44 -10.82 -3.83 -1.94
N CYS A 45 -9.63 -3.23 -1.93
CA CYS A 45 -8.73 -3.23 -0.78
C CYS A 45 -9.25 -2.38 0.41
N GLN A 46 -10.56 -2.07 0.45
CA GLN A 46 -11.18 -1.22 1.48
C GLN A 46 -11.05 -1.82 2.89
N ALA A 47 -11.09 -3.15 3.00
CA ALA A 47 -10.93 -3.86 4.27
C ALA A 47 -9.48 -4.26 4.57
N TYR A 48 -8.55 -4.01 3.64
CA TYR A 48 -7.14 -4.31 3.87
C TYR A 48 -6.60 -3.36 4.94
N THR A 49 -6.07 -3.95 6.00
CA THR A 49 -5.34 -3.21 7.03
C THR A 49 -3.87 -3.53 6.83
N PRO A 50 -3.05 -2.56 6.40
CA PRO A 50 -1.64 -2.81 6.22
C PRO A 50 -0.97 -3.15 7.56
N PRO A 51 0.08 -4.00 7.55
CA PRO A 51 0.88 -4.23 8.74
C PRO A 51 1.55 -2.94 9.21
N THR A 52 1.72 -2.81 10.52
CA THR A 52 2.45 -1.72 11.17
C THR A 52 3.91 -2.13 11.37
N PRO A 53 4.86 -1.45 10.72
CA PRO A 53 6.28 -1.67 10.94
C PRO A 53 6.76 -1.01 12.24
N ALA A 54 7.71 -1.69 12.89
CA ALA A 54 8.58 -1.16 13.93
C ALA A 54 9.99 -1.70 13.72
N GLN A 55 11.01 -1.01 14.23
CA GLN A 55 12.39 -1.42 13.98
C GLN A 55 13.31 -1.26 15.18
N ALA A 56 14.44 -1.95 15.12
CA ALA A 56 15.55 -1.82 16.04
C ALA A 56 16.87 -2.05 15.26
N ALA A 57 17.69 -1.02 15.10
CA ALA A 57 18.83 -1.01 14.17
C ALA A 57 20.05 -0.31 14.76
N GLY A 58 21.25 -0.73 14.35
CA GLY A 58 22.49 -0.08 14.77
C GLY A 58 22.80 -0.28 16.25
N ASP A 59 23.14 0.81 16.94
CA ASP A 59 23.60 0.81 18.32
C ASP A 59 22.52 1.13 19.38
N PRO A 60 21.61 0.18 19.58
CA PRO A 60 20.40 0.14 18.80
C PRO A 60 19.52 1.39 18.97
N HIS A 61 19.13 1.94 17.82
CA HIS A 61 18.03 2.88 17.64
C HIS A 61 16.74 2.12 17.36
N LEU A 62 15.67 2.47 18.07
CA LEU A 62 14.37 1.83 17.95
C LEU A 62 13.32 2.83 17.50
N THR A 63 12.37 2.33 16.71
CA THR A 63 11.13 3.01 16.36
C THR A 63 9.99 2.09 16.79
N THR A 64 9.16 2.54 17.73
CA THR A 64 8.02 1.77 18.26
C THR A 64 6.94 1.57 17.21
N LEU A 65 5.95 0.73 17.53
CA LEU A 65 4.79 0.48 16.67
C LEU A 65 3.93 1.73 16.45
N ASP A 66 3.95 2.68 17.39
CA ASP A 66 3.23 3.95 17.28
C ASP A 66 4.16 5.12 16.82
N ARG A 67 5.31 4.77 16.21
CA ARG A 67 6.25 5.67 15.52
C ARG A 67 7.11 6.54 16.42
N LYS A 68 7.37 6.08 17.65
CA LYS A 68 8.25 6.77 18.58
C LYS A 68 9.71 6.33 18.42
N ASP A 69 10.57 7.28 18.05
CA ASP A 69 12.02 7.06 17.96
C ASP A 69 12.72 7.25 19.32
N TYR A 70 13.63 6.34 19.66
CA TYR A 70 14.55 6.48 20.79
C TYR A 70 15.78 5.57 20.65
N THR A 71 16.80 5.78 21.50
CA THR A 71 18.02 4.95 21.54
C THR A 71 18.08 4.17 22.85
N PHE A 72 18.53 2.90 22.79
CA PHE A 72 18.64 2.06 23.98
C PHE A 72 19.90 1.19 24.00
N ASN A 73 20.97 1.70 24.62
CA ASN A 73 22.22 0.95 24.78
C ASN A 73 22.24 0.04 26.02
N GLY A 74 21.31 -0.90 26.12
CA GLY A 74 21.30 -1.92 27.19
C GLY A 74 22.29 -3.06 26.91
N ILE A 75 22.86 -3.65 27.96
CA ILE A 75 23.55 -4.95 27.88
C ILE A 75 22.67 -6.00 28.54
N GLY A 76 22.40 -7.10 27.84
CA GLY A 76 21.56 -8.19 28.35
C GLY A 76 20.62 -8.74 27.28
N ASP A 77 19.71 -9.59 27.72
CA ASP A 77 18.61 -10.09 26.90
C ASP A 77 17.38 -9.23 27.18
N PHE A 78 16.67 -8.76 26.16
CA PHE A 78 15.53 -7.87 26.31
C PHE A 78 14.31 -8.36 25.53
N VAL A 79 13.13 -8.12 26.09
CA VAL A 79 11.86 -8.34 25.38
C VAL A 79 11.64 -7.19 24.41
N LEU A 80 11.86 -7.45 23.11
CA LEU A 80 11.60 -6.47 22.06
C LEU A 80 10.08 -6.25 21.93
N LEU A 81 9.34 -7.36 21.87
CA LEU A 81 7.88 -7.38 21.75
C LEU A 81 7.32 -8.65 22.40
N LYS A 82 6.18 -8.54 23.09
CA LYS A 82 5.35 -9.65 23.54
C LYS A 82 3.88 -9.30 23.44
N ASP A 83 3.05 -10.30 23.21
CA ASP A 83 1.61 -10.21 23.48
C ASP A 83 1.34 -10.57 24.95
N VAL A 84 0.38 -9.89 25.56
CA VAL A 84 -0.07 -10.18 26.93
C VAL A 84 -1.09 -11.31 26.99
N ASN A 85 -1.75 -11.64 25.86
CA ASN A 85 -2.84 -12.62 25.79
C ASN A 85 -2.41 -13.99 25.25
N SER A 86 -1.22 -14.11 24.69
CA SER A 86 -0.64 -15.36 24.18
C SER A 86 0.81 -15.52 24.64
N SER A 87 1.46 -16.62 24.25
CA SER A 87 2.90 -16.78 24.46
C SER A 87 3.76 -16.23 23.31
N MET A 88 3.21 -15.36 22.45
CA MET A 88 3.96 -14.70 21.39
C MET A 88 4.99 -13.73 21.97
N VAL A 89 6.26 -13.93 21.66
CA VAL A 89 7.37 -13.12 22.17
C VAL A 89 8.54 -13.09 21.20
N VAL A 90 9.17 -11.91 21.10
CA VAL A 90 10.42 -11.64 20.39
C VAL A 90 11.42 -11.08 21.39
N GLN A 91 12.55 -11.74 21.54
CA GLN A 91 13.66 -11.35 22.41
C GLN A 91 14.90 -11.05 21.58
N VAL A 92 15.67 -10.08 22.04
CA VAL A 92 16.95 -9.70 21.45
C VAL A 92 18.04 -9.76 22.50
N ARG A 93 19.25 -10.14 22.10
CA ARG A 93 20.44 -10.10 22.95
C ARG A 93 21.30 -8.92 22.52
N ALA A 94 21.50 -7.98 23.44
CA ALA A 94 22.37 -6.84 23.25
C ALA A 94 23.71 -7.07 23.97
N VAL A 95 24.81 -6.89 23.24
CA VAL A 95 26.18 -7.06 23.74
C VAL A 95 26.99 -5.80 23.49
N GLN A 96 28.00 -5.58 24.32
CA GLN A 96 28.94 -4.47 24.13
C GLN A 96 29.71 -4.64 22.81
N THR A 97 29.73 -3.57 22.01
CA THR A 97 30.41 -3.57 20.71
C THR A 97 31.90 -3.24 20.84
N ARG A 98 32.63 -3.49 19.75
CA ARG A 98 34.06 -3.19 19.63
C ARG A 98 34.30 -2.29 18.42
N ASP A 99 35.32 -1.45 18.51
CA ASP A 99 35.81 -0.72 17.34
C ASP A 99 36.61 -1.64 16.40
N THR A 100 37.08 -1.06 15.28
CA THR A 100 37.90 -1.77 14.29
C THR A 100 39.27 -2.22 14.82
N ALA A 101 39.72 -1.68 15.97
CA ALA A 101 40.92 -2.11 16.67
C ALA A 101 40.65 -3.21 17.73
N GLY A 102 39.39 -3.64 17.89
CA GLY A 102 38.96 -4.65 18.84
C GLY A 102 38.76 -4.14 20.28
N ILE A 103 38.81 -2.82 20.49
CA ILE A 103 38.65 -2.18 21.80
C ILE A 103 37.16 -2.08 22.12
N LEU A 104 36.78 -2.43 23.36
CA LEU A 104 35.40 -2.31 23.82
C LEU A 104 34.96 -0.85 23.86
N GLN A 105 33.77 -0.60 23.32
CA GLN A 105 33.16 0.73 23.28
C GLN A 105 31.97 0.81 24.24
N ASN A 106 31.63 2.01 24.70
CA ASN A 106 30.47 2.22 25.58
C ASN A 106 29.14 2.28 24.79
N ALA A 107 28.99 1.34 23.86
CA ALA A 107 27.84 1.16 22.99
C ALA A 107 27.54 -0.33 22.85
N THR A 108 26.32 -0.66 22.43
CA THR A 108 25.86 -2.04 22.29
C THR A 108 25.26 -2.28 20.93
N VAL A 109 25.25 -3.54 20.50
CA VAL A 109 24.62 -4.00 19.26
C VAL A 109 23.81 -5.26 19.55
N PHE A 110 22.79 -5.55 18.75
CA PHE A 110 22.13 -6.85 18.84
C PHE A 110 22.98 -7.94 18.19
N SER A 111 23.25 -9.00 18.94
CA SER A 111 24.03 -10.16 18.49
C SER A 111 23.20 -11.43 18.38
N ALA A 112 21.99 -11.47 18.94
CA ALA A 112 21.08 -12.59 18.77
C ALA A 112 19.63 -12.16 18.81
N LEU A 113 18.78 -12.96 18.19
CA LEU A 113 17.32 -12.81 18.21
C LEU A 113 16.70 -14.18 18.47
N ALA A 114 15.69 -14.25 19.32
CA ALA A 114 14.92 -15.46 19.59
C ALA A 114 13.44 -15.13 19.62
N LEU A 115 12.63 -15.95 18.96
CA LEU A 115 11.20 -15.70 18.86
C LEU A 115 10.39 -17.00 18.80
N LYS A 116 9.17 -16.92 19.31
CA LYS A 116 8.22 -18.03 19.37
C LYS A 116 6.79 -17.49 19.49
N THR A 117 5.83 -18.23 18.92
CA THR A 117 4.37 -18.05 19.14
C THR A 117 3.81 -19.26 19.89
N GLU A 118 2.51 -19.23 20.24
CA GLU A 118 1.89 -20.31 21.01
C GLU A 118 1.98 -21.67 20.31
N THR A 119 1.80 -21.70 18.99
CA THR A 119 1.75 -22.94 18.21
C THR A 119 2.98 -23.21 17.37
N SER A 120 3.94 -22.27 17.30
CA SER A 120 5.11 -22.43 16.43
C SER A 120 6.30 -23.09 17.11
N ASP A 121 7.21 -23.60 16.27
CA ASP A 121 8.59 -23.85 16.67
C ASP A 121 9.27 -22.55 17.12
N LYS A 122 10.25 -22.69 18.03
CA LYS A 122 11.11 -21.59 18.46
C LYS A 122 12.23 -21.41 17.44
N ILE A 123 12.46 -20.17 17.02
CA ILE A 123 13.59 -19.81 16.15
C ILE A 123 14.59 -18.98 16.97
N GLU A 124 15.88 -19.25 16.80
CA GLU A 124 16.95 -18.43 17.34
C GLU A 124 17.98 -18.15 16.23
N ILE A 125 18.45 -16.90 16.12
CA ILE A 125 19.49 -16.48 15.20
C ILE A 125 20.61 -15.85 16.03
N TYR A 126 21.84 -16.34 15.86
CA TYR A 126 23.00 -15.86 16.59
C TYR A 126 24.09 -15.39 15.63
N LYS A 127 24.64 -14.21 15.93
CA LYS A 127 25.94 -13.80 15.43
C LYS A 127 27.04 -14.48 16.26
N THR A 128 27.90 -15.26 15.64
CA THR A 128 29.01 -15.95 16.33
C THR A 128 30.28 -15.10 16.31
N SER A 129 31.18 -15.35 17.26
CA SER A 129 32.43 -14.58 17.44
C SER A 129 33.43 -14.71 16.30
N ASP A 130 33.32 -15.75 15.48
CA ASP A 130 34.12 -15.99 14.28
C ASP A 130 33.53 -15.33 13.03
N GLY A 131 32.45 -14.56 13.16
CA GLY A 131 31.81 -13.88 12.04
C GLY A 131 30.82 -14.75 11.27
N ALA A 132 30.50 -15.97 11.71
CA ALA A 132 29.42 -16.78 11.16
C ALA A 132 28.04 -16.43 11.75
N THR A 133 27.01 -17.09 11.24
CA THR A 133 25.62 -16.94 11.69
C THR A 133 25.04 -18.32 11.93
N ASP A 134 24.64 -18.57 13.18
CA ASP A 134 23.99 -19.81 13.57
C ASP A 134 22.48 -19.61 13.62
N ILE A 135 21.74 -20.50 12.98
CA ILE A 135 20.28 -20.55 13.02
C ILE A 135 19.89 -21.82 13.76
N LEU A 136 19.07 -21.68 14.80
CA LEU A 136 18.59 -22.81 15.58
C LEU A 136 17.07 -22.86 15.53
N VAL A 137 16.54 -24.07 15.40
CA VAL A 137 15.12 -24.38 15.52
C VAL A 137 14.96 -25.29 16.73
N ASN A 138 14.13 -24.88 17.69
CA ASN A 138 13.96 -25.60 18.96
C ASN A 138 15.30 -25.91 19.68
N SER A 139 16.26 -24.99 19.57
CA SER A 139 17.62 -25.11 20.14
C SER A 139 18.57 -26.07 19.41
N GLU A 140 18.20 -26.59 18.24
CA GLU A 140 19.07 -27.41 17.40
C GLU A 140 19.55 -26.60 16.19
N ILE A 141 20.85 -26.67 15.86
CA ILE A 141 21.42 -25.95 14.71
C ILE A 141 20.83 -26.54 13.43
N VAL A 142 20.35 -25.65 12.55
CA VAL A 142 19.86 -26.01 11.22
C VAL A 142 20.63 -25.26 10.15
N GLU A 143 20.83 -25.93 9.02
CA GLU A 143 21.41 -25.30 7.83
C GLU A 143 20.28 -24.89 6.87
N ILE A 144 20.23 -23.62 6.52
CA ILE A 144 19.22 -23.07 5.60
C ILE A 144 19.80 -23.07 4.19
N VAL A 145 19.56 -24.17 3.48
CA VAL A 145 20.09 -24.41 2.14
C VAL A 145 19.17 -23.81 1.06
N ASP A 146 17.86 -23.92 1.26
CA ASP A 146 16.84 -23.41 0.34
C ASP A 146 16.51 -21.93 0.62
N ALA A 147 15.95 -21.24 -0.39
CA ALA A 147 15.47 -19.87 -0.23
C ALA A 147 14.34 -19.77 0.81
N THR A 148 13.56 -20.84 0.99
CA THR A 148 12.46 -20.94 1.96
C THR A 148 12.55 -22.25 2.70
N SER A 149 12.52 -22.20 4.02
CA SER A 149 12.44 -23.36 4.93
C SER A 149 11.15 -23.29 5.75
N ASN A 150 10.39 -24.39 5.77
CA ASN A 150 9.12 -24.47 6.51
C ASN A 150 9.30 -25.31 7.78
N PHE A 151 8.86 -24.76 8.91
CA PHE A 151 8.83 -25.43 10.21
C PHE A 151 7.39 -25.41 10.75
N ASN A 152 7.16 -25.99 11.94
CA ASN A 152 5.80 -26.01 12.49
C ASN A 152 5.35 -24.58 12.84
N GLY A 153 4.32 -24.09 12.14
CA GLY A 153 3.69 -22.78 12.37
C GLY A 153 4.58 -21.57 12.05
N VAL A 154 5.76 -21.75 11.44
CA VAL A 154 6.69 -20.68 11.09
C VAL A 154 7.48 -21.02 9.83
N LYS A 155 7.65 -20.04 8.96
CA LYS A 155 8.48 -20.09 7.76
C LYS A 155 9.67 -19.17 7.91
N LEU A 156 10.81 -19.60 7.38
CA LEU A 156 12.03 -18.82 7.34
C LEU A 156 12.47 -18.69 5.88
N GLU A 157 12.52 -17.47 5.38
CA GLU A 157 13.04 -17.14 4.06
C GLU A 157 14.41 -16.49 4.20
N ARG A 158 15.38 -16.97 3.41
CA ARG A 158 16.73 -16.42 3.36
C ARG A 158 16.91 -15.72 2.02
N SER A 159 17.29 -14.45 2.07
CA SER A 159 17.68 -13.67 0.90
C SER A 159 19.02 -12.97 1.14
N VAL A 160 19.73 -12.68 0.05
CA VAL A 160 20.95 -11.86 0.09
C VAL A 160 20.52 -10.46 -0.30
N GLY A 161 20.85 -9.46 0.52
CA GLY A 161 20.50 -8.07 0.23
C GLY A 161 21.28 -7.51 -0.96
N ASP A 162 20.95 -6.27 -1.35
CA ASP A 162 21.68 -5.56 -2.41
C ASP A 162 23.17 -5.39 -2.07
N ASP A 163 23.46 -5.28 -0.78
CA ASP A 163 24.80 -5.39 -0.22
C ASP A 163 25.07 -6.88 0.06
N GLU A 164 25.90 -7.54 -0.76
CA GLU A 164 26.22 -8.97 -0.61
C GLU A 164 26.82 -9.33 0.77
N SER A 165 27.26 -8.32 1.54
CA SER A 165 27.74 -8.48 2.91
C SER A 165 26.62 -8.62 3.96
N VAL A 166 25.35 -8.40 3.56
CA VAL A 166 24.17 -8.46 4.43
C VAL A 166 23.26 -9.60 3.98
N VAL A 167 22.98 -10.51 4.91
CA VAL A 167 22.02 -11.61 4.70
C VAL A 167 20.73 -11.28 5.43
N ASN A 168 19.62 -11.30 4.70
CA ASN A 168 18.30 -11.07 5.26
C ASN A 168 17.61 -12.41 5.57
N PHE A 169 17.01 -12.50 6.76
CA PHE A 169 16.13 -13.58 7.15
C PHE A 169 14.73 -13.04 7.44
N LEU A 170 13.74 -13.44 6.65
CA LEU A 170 12.34 -13.13 6.88
C LEU A 170 11.66 -14.31 7.57
N ILE A 171 11.14 -14.07 8.77
CA ILE A 171 10.46 -15.06 9.61
C ILE A 171 8.98 -14.74 9.61
N VAL A 172 8.15 -15.65 9.09
CA VAL A 172 6.70 -15.44 8.93
C VAL A 172 5.96 -16.51 9.72
N PHE A 173 5.07 -16.11 10.63
CA PHE A 173 4.22 -17.04 11.36
C PHE A 173 2.92 -17.30 10.61
N GLU A 174 2.55 -18.57 10.41
CA GLU A 174 1.43 -18.92 9.53
C GLU A 174 0.06 -18.58 10.11
N ASN A 175 -0.06 -18.59 11.44
CA ASN A 175 -1.33 -18.38 12.16
C ASN A 175 -1.34 -17.10 13.00
N GLU A 176 -0.26 -16.31 12.93
CA GLU A 176 -0.14 -15.02 13.62
C GLU A 176 0.05 -13.92 12.58
N ASP A 177 -0.49 -12.73 12.83
CA ASP A 177 -0.29 -11.58 11.94
C ASP A 177 1.05 -10.90 12.27
N LEU A 178 2.11 -11.70 12.40
CA LEU A 178 3.46 -11.30 12.78
C LEU A 178 4.46 -11.81 11.74
N SER A 179 5.30 -10.92 11.25
CA SER A 179 6.56 -11.28 10.62
C SER A 179 7.72 -10.45 11.18
N VAL A 180 8.90 -11.06 11.20
CA VAL A 180 10.13 -10.45 11.70
C VAL A 180 11.20 -10.64 10.65
N SER A 181 11.79 -9.55 10.19
CA SER A 181 12.89 -9.55 9.25
C SER A 181 14.18 -9.18 9.98
N VAL A 182 15.26 -9.92 9.76
CA VAL A 182 16.56 -9.71 10.40
C VAL A 182 17.62 -9.53 9.33
N ASP A 183 18.21 -8.34 9.26
CA ASP A 183 19.38 -8.05 8.43
C ASP A 183 20.64 -8.36 9.24
N VAL A 184 21.37 -9.40 8.84
CA VAL A 184 22.58 -9.89 9.50
C VAL A 184 23.79 -9.36 8.75
N SER A 185 24.57 -8.51 9.42
CA SER A 185 25.86 -8.01 8.93
C SER A 185 27.02 -8.66 9.71
N ALA A 186 28.25 -8.26 9.43
CA ALA A 186 29.46 -8.84 10.04
C ALA A 186 29.51 -8.68 11.57
N ASP A 187 28.91 -7.63 12.14
CA ASP A 187 29.07 -7.29 13.57
C ASP A 187 27.75 -7.22 14.35
N LEU A 188 26.58 -7.17 13.67
CA LEU A 188 25.30 -6.94 14.34
C LEU A 188 24.09 -7.50 13.57
N LEU A 189 22.94 -7.48 14.26
CA LEU A 189 21.61 -7.75 13.73
C LEU A 189 20.78 -6.46 13.72
N ASN A 190 20.19 -6.10 12.58
CA ASN A 190 19.10 -5.13 12.52
C ASN A 190 17.77 -5.88 12.41
N VAL A 191 16.75 -5.41 13.12
CA VAL A 191 15.46 -6.11 13.25
C VAL A 191 14.34 -5.19 12.78
N LEU A 192 13.53 -5.69 11.85
CA LEU A 192 12.27 -5.11 11.42
C LEU A 192 11.14 -6.04 11.88
N VAL A 193 10.16 -5.49 12.57
CA VAL A 193 8.95 -6.20 12.98
C VAL A 193 7.77 -5.65 12.18
N MET A 194 6.99 -6.53 11.57
CA MET A 194 5.73 -6.20 10.92
C MET A 194 4.61 -6.91 11.68
N ILE A 195 3.69 -6.14 12.25
CA ILE A 195 2.52 -6.72 12.93
C ILE A 195 1.24 -6.14 12.32
N SER A 196 0.30 -7.00 11.94
CA SER A 196 -1.02 -6.60 11.46
C SER A 196 -2.09 -7.10 12.41
N GLY A 197 -3.33 -6.69 12.20
CA GLY A 197 -4.48 -7.19 12.93
C GLY A 197 -4.88 -6.31 14.12
N GLU A 198 -6.15 -5.91 14.11
CA GLU A 198 -6.80 -5.20 15.21
C GLU A 198 -6.72 -5.98 16.55
N ARG A 199 -6.50 -7.30 16.47
CA ARG A 199 -6.39 -8.15 17.66
C ARG A 199 -5.21 -7.80 18.58
N TYR A 200 -4.11 -7.24 18.07
CA TYR A 200 -2.95 -6.93 18.93
C TYR A 200 -2.94 -5.49 19.45
N LYS A 201 -3.85 -4.63 18.97
CA LYS A 201 -3.84 -3.22 19.36
C LYS A 201 -4.04 -3.06 20.87
N GLY A 202 -3.13 -2.32 21.51
CA GLY A 202 -3.08 -2.09 22.95
C GLY A 202 -2.69 -3.33 23.79
N GLN A 203 -2.41 -4.48 23.16
CA GLN A 203 -2.05 -5.73 23.82
C GLN A 203 -0.55 -6.01 23.78
N ILE A 204 0.17 -5.37 22.86
CA ILE A 204 1.61 -5.50 22.76
C ILE A 204 2.30 -4.79 23.93
N ARG A 205 3.39 -5.37 24.42
CA ARG A 205 4.30 -4.73 25.38
C ARG A 205 5.75 -5.05 25.02
N GLY A 206 6.69 -4.22 25.45
CA GLY A 206 8.11 -4.44 25.24
C GLY A 206 8.82 -3.13 24.93
N LEU A 207 10.01 -3.24 24.37
CA LEU A 207 10.76 -2.10 23.86
C LEU A 207 10.04 -1.41 22.68
N LEU A 208 9.22 -2.12 21.90
CA LEU A 208 8.48 -1.56 20.76
C LEU A 208 7.14 -0.88 21.12
N GLY A 209 6.91 -0.56 22.40
CA GLY A 209 5.74 0.20 22.82
C GLY A 209 4.51 -0.65 23.10
N ASN A 210 3.32 -0.07 22.90
CA ASN A 210 2.06 -0.69 23.29
C ASN A 210 1.06 -0.95 22.14
N PHE A 211 1.31 -0.36 20.97
CA PHE A 211 0.54 -0.51 19.73
C PHE A 211 -0.92 -0.07 19.84
N ASN A 212 -1.19 1.12 20.34
CA ASN A 212 -2.54 1.68 20.47
C ASN A 212 -2.82 2.84 19.52
N GLY A 213 -1.83 3.29 18.74
CA GLY A 213 -1.88 4.46 17.87
C GLY A 213 -1.55 5.80 18.53
N ASP A 214 -1.02 5.81 19.77
CA ASP A 214 -0.60 6.99 20.52
C ASP A 214 0.88 6.86 20.95
N ASP A 215 1.74 7.69 20.35
CA ASP A 215 3.17 7.70 20.65
C ASP A 215 3.51 8.30 22.03
N ASN A 216 2.51 8.89 22.71
CA ASN A 216 2.72 9.57 24.00
C ASN A 216 2.76 8.63 25.20
N ASP A 217 2.27 7.39 25.03
CA ASP A 217 2.24 6.39 26.08
C ASP A 217 2.98 5.09 25.71
N ASP A 218 3.89 5.15 24.73
CA ASP A 218 4.70 4.01 24.30
C ASP A 218 5.70 3.54 25.36
N PHE A 219 6.22 4.45 26.19
CA PHE A 219 7.23 4.14 27.19
C PHE A 219 6.62 3.56 28.48
N ILE A 220 5.92 2.44 28.33
CA ILE A 220 5.36 1.66 29.44
C ILE A 220 6.42 0.69 29.95
N THR A 221 6.82 0.85 31.21
CA THR A 221 7.71 -0.09 31.89
C THR A 221 7.03 -1.44 32.10
N ARG A 222 7.81 -2.49 32.39
CA ARG A 222 7.27 -3.80 32.78
C ARG A 222 6.35 -3.76 34.01
N HIS A 223 6.46 -2.72 34.85
CA HIS A 223 5.61 -2.51 36.03
C HIS A 223 4.41 -1.57 35.76
N ASN A 224 4.08 -1.32 34.49
CA ASN A 224 2.97 -0.47 34.04
C ASN A 224 3.07 1.01 34.44
N LEU A 225 4.27 1.49 34.80
CA LEU A 225 4.55 2.92 34.85
C LEU A 225 4.77 3.45 33.44
N VAL A 226 4.10 4.55 33.08
CA VAL A 226 4.27 5.24 31.80
C VAL A 226 5.23 6.41 31.99
N LEU A 227 6.26 6.50 31.16
CA LEU A 227 7.14 7.66 31.08
C LEU A 227 6.65 8.64 30.00
N PRO A 228 6.86 9.97 30.18
CA PRO A 228 6.59 10.95 29.13
C PRO A 228 7.35 10.64 27.83
N SER A 229 6.73 10.90 26.69
CA SER A 229 7.34 10.69 25.37
C SER A 229 8.53 11.61 25.07
N ASP A 230 8.71 12.68 25.82
CA ASP A 230 9.86 13.60 25.75
C ASP A 230 10.94 13.30 26.82
N SER A 231 10.87 12.13 27.47
CA SER A 231 11.88 11.71 28.45
C SER A 231 13.29 11.67 27.83
N SER A 232 14.29 12.11 28.61
CA SER A 232 15.70 12.04 28.19
C SER A 232 16.15 10.63 27.87
N MET A 233 17.17 10.48 27.01
CA MET A 233 17.72 9.17 26.66
C MET A 233 18.20 8.39 27.89
N ARG A 234 18.75 9.09 28.89
CA ARG A 234 19.14 8.53 30.19
C ARG A 234 17.97 7.94 30.97
N ASP A 235 16.85 8.65 31.03
CA ASP A 235 15.64 8.15 31.68
C ASP A 235 15.01 6.99 30.89
N LEU A 236 14.96 7.08 29.56
CA LEU A 236 14.48 5.98 28.72
C LEU A 236 15.34 4.72 28.89
N HIS A 237 16.65 4.86 29.03
CA HIS A 237 17.52 3.72 29.31
C HIS A 237 17.24 3.12 30.69
N TYR A 238 17.45 3.87 31.78
CA TYR A 238 17.44 3.31 33.14
C TYR A 238 16.04 3.04 33.70
N LYS A 239 15.05 3.88 33.37
CA LYS A 239 13.71 3.79 33.95
C LYS A 239 12.72 3.04 33.07
N PHE A 240 12.98 2.90 31.76
CA PHE A 240 12.12 2.17 30.82
C PHE A 240 12.79 0.92 30.23
N GLY A 241 13.81 1.08 29.39
CA GLY A 241 14.40 -0.02 28.61
C GLY A 241 14.97 -1.14 29.49
N MET A 242 15.69 -0.79 30.55
CA MET A 242 16.23 -1.78 31.50
C MET A 242 15.14 -2.57 32.23
N THR A 243 13.89 -2.08 32.30
CA THR A 243 12.79 -2.83 32.94
C THR A 243 12.32 -4.02 32.09
N TRP A 244 12.67 -4.03 30.80
CA TRP A 244 12.31 -5.08 29.84
C TRP A 244 13.37 -6.19 29.72
N GLU A 245 14.39 -6.19 30.57
CA GLU A 245 15.40 -7.26 30.65
C GLU A 245 14.74 -8.63 30.90
N VAL A 246 15.09 -9.63 30.11
CA VAL A 246 14.55 -10.98 30.17
C VAL A 246 14.92 -11.66 31.49
N GLN A 247 13.92 -12.13 32.22
CA GLN A 247 14.08 -12.91 33.44
C GLN A 247 14.39 -14.38 33.11
N GLY A 248 15.12 -15.06 34.00
CA GLY A 248 15.69 -16.38 33.67
C GLY A 248 14.67 -17.48 33.29
N ASN A 249 13.43 -17.39 33.75
CA ASN A 249 12.37 -18.35 33.41
C ASN A 249 11.60 -18.03 32.11
N GLU A 250 11.74 -16.81 31.59
CA GLU A 250 11.09 -16.36 30.33
C GLU A 250 12.05 -16.37 29.14
N SER A 251 13.34 -16.65 29.35
CA SER A 251 14.32 -16.64 28.27
C SER A 251 14.07 -17.72 27.23
N LEU A 252 14.07 -17.32 25.97
CA LEU A 252 14.06 -18.23 24.82
C LEU A 252 15.47 -18.71 24.45
N PHE A 253 16.51 -17.96 24.82
CA PHE A 253 17.88 -18.25 24.43
C PHE A 253 18.43 -19.48 25.18
N ASN A 254 18.76 -20.53 24.44
CA ASN A 254 19.34 -21.73 25.06
C ASN A 254 20.86 -21.61 25.27
N ARG A 255 21.54 -20.82 24.42
CA ARG A 255 22.96 -20.54 24.60
C ARG A 255 23.11 -19.41 25.60
N SER A 256 23.72 -19.70 26.75
CA SER A 256 24.32 -18.67 27.60
C SER A 256 25.43 -18.02 26.78
N GLY A 257 25.10 -16.97 26.04
CA GLY A 257 26.10 -16.09 25.48
C GLY A 257 26.87 -15.51 26.65
N THR A 258 28.19 -15.47 26.55
CA THR A 258 28.99 -14.62 27.44
C THR A 258 28.56 -13.19 27.16
N VAL A 259 27.51 -12.73 27.83
CA VAL A 259 27.25 -11.32 28.05
C VAL A 259 28.40 -10.88 28.94
N ASN A 260 29.56 -10.64 28.33
CA ASN A 260 30.76 -10.20 29.01
C ASN A 260 30.48 -8.76 29.43
N ASN A 261 29.79 -8.59 30.54
CA ASN A 261 29.61 -7.31 31.18
C ASN A 261 31.00 -6.80 31.52
N ALA A 262 31.49 -5.81 30.80
CA ALA A 262 32.59 -5.01 31.33
C ALA A 262 32.12 -4.50 32.70
N ILE A 263 32.94 -4.72 33.74
CA ILE A 263 32.61 -4.41 35.14
C ILE A 263 32.20 -2.93 35.33
N ASN A 264 32.45 -2.06 34.34
CA ASN A 264 32.19 -0.63 34.36
C ASN A 264 31.47 -0.12 33.09
N TYR A 265 30.56 -0.89 32.49
CA TYR A 265 29.79 -0.39 31.36
C TYR A 265 28.84 0.74 31.78
N GLU A 266 28.96 1.90 31.15
CA GLU A 266 27.99 3.01 31.21
C GLU A 266 27.73 3.51 29.79
N PRO A 267 26.48 3.50 29.30
CA PRO A 267 26.15 3.98 27.97
C PRO A 267 26.42 5.49 27.86
N ILE A 268 26.89 5.91 26.69
CA ILE A 268 27.04 7.34 26.37
C ILE A 268 25.69 7.85 25.90
N PHE A 269 25.20 8.96 26.44
CA PHE A 269 23.95 9.56 25.99
C PHE A 269 24.18 10.72 25.03
N LEU A 270 23.29 10.93 24.06
CA LEU A 270 23.45 11.95 23.02
C LEU A 270 23.68 13.36 23.62
N GLU A 271 23.04 13.67 24.75
CA GLU A 271 23.17 14.95 25.45
C GLU A 271 24.58 15.18 26.05
N GLU A 272 25.35 14.10 26.22
CA GLU A 272 26.68 14.08 26.83
C GLU A 272 27.80 14.12 25.78
N ILE A 273 27.49 13.87 24.51
CA ILE A 273 28.43 13.95 23.40
C ILE A 273 28.80 15.43 23.17
N ARG A 274 29.80 15.89 23.93
CA ARG A 274 30.58 17.10 23.63
C ARG A 274 31.98 16.65 23.23
N ASN A 275 32.15 16.22 21.98
CA ASN A 275 33.46 15.76 21.56
C ASN A 275 34.18 16.79 20.67
N PRO A 276 35.16 17.54 21.19
CA PRO A 276 36.03 18.41 20.40
C PRO A 276 37.11 17.63 19.60
N GLU A 277 37.28 16.33 19.81
CA GLU A 277 38.27 15.49 19.10
C GLU A 277 37.71 14.73 17.89
N LEU A 278 36.38 14.60 17.77
CA LEU A 278 35.77 14.06 16.56
C LEU A 278 35.98 15.06 15.43
N ASN A 279 36.69 14.64 14.37
CA ASN A 279 36.79 15.46 13.19
C ASN A 279 35.41 15.54 12.55
N PHE A 280 34.69 16.63 12.86
CA PHE A 280 33.33 16.88 12.40
C PHE A 280 33.19 16.74 10.89
N SER A 281 34.27 16.95 10.12
CA SER A 281 34.27 16.74 8.67
C SER A 281 34.06 15.29 8.27
N VAL A 282 34.67 14.33 8.97
CA VAL A 282 34.57 12.89 8.65
C VAL A 282 33.17 12.38 8.94
N VAL A 283 32.61 12.77 10.08
CA VAL A 283 31.25 12.37 10.48
C VAL A 283 30.21 12.94 9.52
N LEU A 284 30.37 14.21 9.11
CA LEU A 284 29.45 14.86 8.17
C LEU A 284 29.57 14.27 6.75
N GLU A 285 30.77 13.94 6.30
CA GLU A 285 30.99 13.25 5.02
C GLU A 285 30.36 11.84 5.02
N LEU A 286 30.45 11.14 6.15
CA LEU A 286 29.95 9.79 6.33
C LEU A 286 28.43 9.72 6.44
N CYS A 287 27.86 10.54 7.31
CA CYS A 287 26.47 10.43 7.77
C CYS A 287 25.55 11.55 7.27
N GLY A 288 26.10 12.60 6.66
CA GLY A 288 25.34 13.81 6.32
C GLY A 288 24.62 14.34 7.56
N ASP A 289 23.32 14.61 7.43
CA ASP A 289 22.47 15.10 8.51
C ASP A 289 21.79 13.97 9.33
N ASN A 290 22.10 12.70 9.06
CA ASN A 290 21.49 11.57 9.77
C ASN A 290 22.04 11.47 11.20
N LYS A 291 21.28 11.95 12.18
CA LYS A 291 21.68 12.00 13.60
C LYS A 291 21.96 10.64 14.22
N GLN A 292 21.26 9.59 13.79
CA GLN A 292 21.45 8.23 14.29
C GLN A 292 22.82 7.72 13.82
N CYS A 293 23.12 7.76 12.52
CA CYS A 293 24.44 7.48 11.98
C CYS A 293 25.57 8.29 12.66
N GLN A 294 25.36 9.61 12.86
CA GLN A 294 26.34 10.45 13.55
C GLN A 294 26.60 9.98 15.00
N TYR A 295 25.54 9.58 15.70
CA TYR A 295 25.60 9.02 17.05
C TYR A 295 26.36 7.69 17.05
N ASP A 296 25.95 6.70 16.23
CA ASP A 296 26.61 5.40 16.11
C ASP A 296 28.11 5.57 15.88
N TYR A 297 28.52 6.40 14.92
CA TYR A 297 29.93 6.61 14.64
C TYR A 297 30.66 7.26 15.83
N SER A 298 30.01 8.20 16.52
CA SER A 298 30.61 8.93 17.64
C SER A 298 30.86 8.06 18.86
N VAL A 299 30.02 7.05 19.11
CA VAL A 299 30.12 6.18 20.29
C VAL A 299 30.78 4.83 19.99
N THR A 300 30.74 4.35 18.74
CA THR A 300 31.35 3.07 18.33
C THR A 300 32.70 3.24 17.63
N GLY A 301 32.95 4.37 16.97
CA GLY A 301 34.10 4.55 16.08
C GLY A 301 34.08 3.62 14.85
N ASN A 302 32.97 2.95 14.55
CA ASN A 302 32.86 1.96 13.48
C ASN A 302 32.00 2.50 12.32
N GLU A 303 32.65 2.73 11.17
CA GLU A 303 32.01 3.23 9.95
C GLU A 303 30.96 2.26 9.38
N GLN A 304 31.19 0.94 9.50
CA GLN A 304 30.27 -0.07 8.97
C GLN A 304 28.96 -0.11 9.75
N ILE A 305 29.04 0.03 11.08
CA ILE A 305 27.86 0.14 11.95
C ILE A 305 27.07 1.40 11.54
N ALA A 306 27.71 2.56 11.54
CA ALA A 306 27.05 3.83 11.22
C ALA A 306 26.38 3.85 9.82
N LYS A 307 27.08 3.38 8.78
CA LYS A 307 26.51 3.27 7.42
C LYS A 307 25.39 2.24 7.36
N GLY A 308 25.56 1.10 8.03
CA GLY A 308 24.55 0.05 8.09
C GLY A 308 23.27 0.54 8.73
N THR A 309 23.38 1.27 9.84
CA THR A 309 22.28 1.94 10.53
C THR A 309 21.54 2.89 9.60
N MET A 310 22.27 3.81 8.95
CA MET A 310 21.69 4.77 8.00
C MET A 310 20.90 4.07 6.88
N LYS A 311 21.51 3.10 6.20
CA LYS A 311 20.87 2.33 5.12
C LYS A 311 19.61 1.61 5.60
N PHE A 312 19.66 1.00 6.79
CA PHE A 312 18.52 0.27 7.34
C PHE A 312 17.37 1.21 7.71
N ILE A 313 17.65 2.38 8.28
CA ILE A 313 16.65 3.42 8.58
C ILE A 313 16.03 3.99 7.30
N GLU A 314 16.80 4.16 6.23
CA GLU A 314 16.27 4.59 4.93
C GLU A 314 15.31 3.55 4.35
N LYS A 315 15.72 2.27 4.34
CA LYS A 315 14.85 1.14 3.98
C LYS A 315 13.58 1.09 4.85
N PHE A 316 13.70 1.36 6.15
CA PHE A 316 12.55 1.42 7.05
C PHE A 316 11.57 2.52 6.64
N LYS A 317 12.05 3.73 6.31
CA LYS A 317 11.20 4.84 5.86
C LYS A 317 10.46 4.53 4.55
N GLU A 318 11.10 3.80 3.64
CA GLU A 318 10.44 3.31 2.43
C GLU A 318 9.30 2.35 2.77
N ILE A 319 9.55 1.39 3.67
CA ILE A 319 8.52 0.45 4.15
C ILE A 319 7.37 1.20 4.83
N GLU A 320 7.66 2.20 5.67
CA GLU A 320 6.64 3.04 6.32
C GLU A 320 5.76 3.76 5.30
N SER A 321 6.35 4.25 4.20
CA SER A 321 5.64 4.88 3.10
C SER A 321 4.76 3.86 2.36
N ASP A 322 5.28 2.67 2.08
CA ASP A 322 4.60 1.64 1.29
C ASP A 322 3.41 1.00 2.03
N VAL A 323 3.47 0.95 3.36
CA VAL A 323 2.40 0.38 4.21
C VAL A 323 1.42 1.43 4.73
N GLN A 324 1.40 2.63 4.16
CA GLN A 324 0.36 3.60 4.49
C GLN A 324 -1.02 3.08 4.09
N LYS A 325 -1.99 3.29 5.00
CA LYS A 325 -3.37 2.89 4.75
C LYS A 325 -3.96 3.69 3.60
N VAL A 326 -4.23 3.03 2.48
CA VAL A 326 -4.93 3.62 1.34
C VAL A 326 -6.43 3.58 1.58
N VAL A 327 -7.05 4.75 1.72
CA VAL A 327 -8.51 4.86 1.82
C VAL A 327 -9.14 4.68 0.44
N ARG A 328 -10.07 3.73 0.33
CA ARG A 328 -10.79 3.43 -0.91
C ARG A 328 -12.30 3.43 -0.66
N CYS A 329 -13.05 3.87 -1.66
CA CYS A 329 -14.49 3.82 -1.68
C CYS A 329 -15.00 2.45 -2.15
N PRO A 330 -16.22 2.06 -1.75
CA PRO A 330 -16.79 0.78 -2.16
C PRO A 330 -17.06 0.74 -3.66
N PHE A 331 -17.20 -0.47 -4.20
CA PHE A 331 -17.63 -0.65 -5.59
C PHE A 331 -18.98 0.04 -5.85
N LEU A 332 -19.08 0.83 -6.93
CA LEU A 332 -20.34 1.44 -7.34
C LEU A 332 -21.10 0.48 -8.25
N GLU A 333 -22.34 0.15 -7.88
CA GLU A 333 -23.17 -0.68 -8.75
C GLU A 333 -23.53 0.05 -10.05
N VAL A 334 -23.56 -0.70 -11.15
CA VAL A 334 -24.04 -0.17 -12.43
C VAL A 334 -25.57 -0.01 -12.36
N PRO A 335 -26.12 1.17 -12.66
CA PRO A 335 -27.55 1.39 -12.62
C PRO A 335 -28.28 0.52 -13.66
N VAL A 336 -29.42 -0.04 -13.30
CA VAL A 336 -30.28 -0.79 -14.24
C VAL A 336 -30.70 0.13 -15.38
N ASN A 337 -30.60 -0.34 -16.63
CA ASN A 337 -30.84 0.46 -17.84
C ASN A 337 -29.93 1.69 -17.98
N GLY A 338 -28.76 1.66 -17.36
CA GLY A 338 -27.72 2.64 -17.55
C GLY A 338 -26.33 2.02 -17.53
N ASN A 339 -25.34 2.87 -17.51
CA ASN A 339 -23.94 2.52 -17.43
C ASN A 339 -23.19 3.54 -16.57
N ARG A 340 -21.94 3.23 -16.24
CA ARG A 340 -21.04 4.11 -15.50
C ARG A 340 -19.63 4.06 -16.08
N SER A 341 -18.86 5.09 -15.78
CA SER A 341 -17.40 5.15 -15.97
C SER A 341 -16.81 5.67 -14.67
N ALA A 342 -15.80 5.00 -14.14
CA ALA A 342 -15.07 5.41 -12.95
C ALA A 342 -13.59 5.59 -13.31
N SER A 343 -12.93 6.62 -12.75
CA SER A 343 -11.48 6.78 -12.86
C SER A 343 -10.71 5.86 -11.92
N GLY A 344 -11.39 5.33 -10.89
CA GLY A 344 -10.84 4.48 -9.84
C GLY A 344 -11.74 4.49 -8.60
N TYR A 345 -11.19 4.06 -7.47
CA TYR A 345 -11.90 4.00 -6.17
C TYR A 345 -11.09 4.61 -5.01
N ALA A 346 -9.93 5.21 -5.27
CA ALA A 346 -9.16 5.92 -4.25
C ALA A 346 -9.77 7.30 -3.96
N VAL A 347 -9.41 7.90 -2.82
CA VAL A 347 -9.85 9.26 -2.48
C VAL A 347 -9.52 10.23 -3.61
N GLY A 348 -10.50 11.04 -4.02
CA GLY A 348 -10.38 11.98 -5.14
C GLY A 348 -10.79 11.41 -6.50
N ASP A 349 -10.88 10.07 -6.65
CA ASP A 349 -11.42 9.46 -7.87
C ASP A 349 -12.87 9.85 -8.09
N ASN A 350 -13.28 9.86 -9.35
CA ASN A 350 -14.63 10.23 -9.73
C ASN A 350 -15.29 9.16 -10.60
N ALA A 351 -16.62 9.15 -10.58
CA ALA A 351 -17.42 8.31 -11.44
C ALA A 351 -18.58 9.10 -12.04
N THR A 352 -18.87 8.83 -13.31
CA THR A 352 -19.98 9.41 -14.07
C THR A 352 -20.96 8.32 -14.48
N PHE A 353 -22.25 8.60 -14.34
CA PHE A 353 -23.34 7.70 -14.70
C PHE A 353 -24.16 8.27 -15.87
N TRP A 354 -24.63 7.38 -16.75
CA TRP A 354 -25.56 7.72 -17.82
C TRP A 354 -26.58 6.61 -18.04
N CYS A 355 -27.75 6.96 -18.57
CA CYS A 355 -28.80 5.99 -18.88
C CYS A 355 -28.77 5.60 -20.36
N TYR A 356 -29.18 4.37 -20.67
CA TYR A 356 -29.34 3.92 -22.05
C TYR A 356 -30.49 4.66 -22.75
N GLU A 357 -30.55 4.55 -24.07
CA GLU A 357 -31.61 5.15 -24.87
C GLU A 357 -33.00 4.70 -24.39
N GLY A 358 -33.97 5.63 -24.36
CA GLY A 358 -35.29 5.40 -23.76
C GLY A 358 -35.36 5.62 -22.24
N PHE A 359 -34.24 5.84 -21.55
CA PHE A 359 -34.19 6.09 -20.10
C PHE A 359 -33.53 7.44 -19.76
N GLN A 360 -33.83 7.98 -18.58
CA GLN A 360 -33.29 9.24 -18.06
C GLN A 360 -32.99 9.14 -16.56
N LEU A 361 -31.97 9.88 -16.13
CA LEU A 361 -31.55 9.95 -14.73
C LEU A 361 -32.37 11.05 -14.04
N LEU A 362 -33.47 10.67 -13.38
CA LEU A 362 -34.30 11.61 -12.59
C LEU A 362 -34.02 11.52 -11.09
N GLN A 363 -33.34 10.47 -10.62
CA GLN A 363 -33.09 10.24 -9.21
C GLN A 363 -31.62 9.88 -8.98
N GLY A 364 -30.94 10.67 -8.15
CA GLY A 364 -29.53 10.51 -7.82
C GLY A 364 -28.61 11.50 -8.54
N ALA A 365 -27.31 11.36 -8.32
CA ALA A 365 -26.28 12.18 -8.95
C ALA A 365 -25.70 11.45 -10.16
N SER A 366 -25.51 12.17 -11.27
CA SER A 366 -24.82 11.66 -12.46
C SER A 366 -23.30 11.69 -12.33
N PHE A 367 -22.76 12.38 -11.31
CA PHE A 367 -21.33 12.52 -11.04
C PHE A 367 -21.07 12.39 -9.54
N VAL A 368 -20.14 11.52 -9.17
CA VAL A 368 -19.76 11.25 -7.77
C VAL A 368 -18.25 11.26 -7.61
N VAL A 369 -17.78 11.58 -6.40
CA VAL A 369 -16.35 11.63 -6.04
C VAL A 369 -16.12 10.83 -4.76
N CYS A 370 -15.04 10.07 -4.70
CA CYS A 370 -14.63 9.34 -3.51
C CYS A 370 -14.05 10.30 -2.47
N ARG A 371 -14.66 10.35 -1.29
CA ARG A 371 -14.28 11.27 -0.21
C ARG A 371 -13.28 10.62 0.75
N GLU A 372 -12.60 11.46 1.53
CA GLU A 372 -11.61 11.05 2.55
C GLU A 372 -12.14 10.07 3.59
N ASN A 373 -13.46 10.03 3.82
CA ASN A 373 -14.09 9.07 4.72
C ASN A 373 -14.28 7.67 4.08
N GLY A 374 -13.77 7.44 2.87
CA GLY A 374 -13.94 6.18 2.14
C GLY A 374 -15.36 5.95 1.62
N GLN A 375 -16.15 7.02 1.44
CA GLN A 375 -17.48 6.94 0.85
C GLN A 375 -17.61 7.85 -0.37
N TRP A 376 -18.37 7.38 -1.37
CA TRP A 376 -18.75 8.20 -2.51
C TRP A 376 -19.66 9.35 -2.09
N SER A 377 -19.58 10.47 -2.82
CA SER A 377 -20.38 11.66 -2.54
C SER A 377 -21.89 11.44 -2.65
N ALA A 378 -22.30 10.43 -3.44
CA ALA A 378 -23.64 9.87 -3.51
C ALA A 378 -23.58 8.39 -3.94
N GLY A 379 -24.68 7.66 -3.77
CA GLY A 379 -24.81 6.28 -4.25
C GLY A 379 -25.13 6.19 -5.74
N SER A 380 -25.25 4.95 -6.24
CA SER A 380 -25.64 4.68 -7.64
C SER A 380 -27.05 5.26 -7.95
N PRO A 381 -27.22 6.01 -9.06
CA PRO A 381 -28.50 6.62 -9.43
C PRO A 381 -29.48 5.61 -10.02
N VAL A 382 -30.73 6.04 -10.26
CA VAL A 382 -31.77 5.20 -10.90
C VAL A 382 -32.12 5.77 -12.27
N CYS A 383 -32.03 4.94 -13.30
CA CYS A 383 -32.50 5.24 -14.65
C CYS A 383 -33.96 4.84 -14.79
N VAL A 384 -34.82 5.81 -15.11
CA VAL A 384 -36.26 5.61 -15.31
C VAL A 384 -36.62 5.84 -16.77
N GLU A 385 -37.64 5.16 -17.28
CA GLU A 385 -38.09 5.36 -18.67
C GLU A 385 -38.43 6.83 -18.94
N LYS A 386 -38.01 7.34 -20.09
CA LYS A 386 -38.43 8.65 -20.56
C LYS A 386 -39.93 8.58 -20.81
N ILE A 387 -40.69 9.45 -20.15
CA ILE A 387 -42.09 9.66 -20.49
C ILE A 387 -42.08 10.36 -21.84
N VAL A 388 -42.27 9.59 -22.91
CA VAL A 388 -42.69 10.15 -24.19
C VAL A 388 -44.13 10.58 -23.94
N GLU A 389 -44.35 11.86 -23.71
CA GLU A 389 -45.66 12.42 -23.96
C GLU A 389 -45.91 12.27 -25.46
N ASP A 390 -46.43 11.12 -25.85
CA ASP A 390 -47.23 10.99 -27.06
C ASP A 390 -48.46 11.87 -26.83
N SER A 391 -48.28 13.19 -26.88
CA SER A 391 -49.39 14.10 -27.12
C SER A 391 -49.85 13.76 -28.53
N PRO A 392 -51.05 13.17 -28.71
CA PRO A 392 -51.63 13.01 -30.03
C PRO A 392 -52.20 14.36 -30.52
N ILE A 393 -51.86 15.48 -29.87
CA ILE A 393 -52.52 16.76 -30.09
C ILE A 393 -51.78 17.62 -31.14
N SER A 394 -50.54 17.30 -31.51
CA SER A 394 -49.87 18.01 -32.62
C SER A 394 -50.44 17.65 -34.01
N SER A 395 -51.24 16.58 -34.11
CA SER A 395 -51.95 16.21 -35.35
C SER A 395 -53.42 16.66 -35.40
N LEU A 396 -53.94 17.32 -34.35
CA LEU A 396 -55.33 17.82 -34.31
C LEU A 396 -55.45 19.35 -34.41
N VAL A 397 -54.34 20.10 -34.53
CA VAL A 397 -54.41 21.56 -34.79
C VAL A 397 -54.39 21.90 -36.28
N VAL A 398 -54.17 20.91 -37.16
CA VAL A 398 -54.25 21.12 -38.63
C VAL A 398 -55.67 20.87 -39.19
N TYR A 399 -56.62 20.36 -38.39
CA TYR A 399 -58.00 20.10 -38.85
C TYR A 399 -59.09 21.05 -38.32
N ILE A 400 -58.71 22.14 -37.62
CA ILE A 400 -59.65 23.25 -37.29
C ILE A 400 -59.00 24.61 -37.62
N GLY A 401 -58.27 24.65 -38.74
CA GLY A 401 -57.73 25.87 -39.36
C GLY A 401 -58.14 26.03 -40.83
N SER A 402 -59.04 25.19 -41.35
CA SER A 402 -59.49 25.17 -42.74
C SER A 402 -60.93 25.72 -42.89
N GLY A 403 -61.22 26.83 -42.22
CA GLY A 403 -62.49 27.57 -42.35
C GLY A 403 -62.36 29.06 -42.65
N SER A 404 -61.15 29.62 -42.63
CA SER A 404 -60.95 31.08 -42.69
C SER A 404 -59.65 31.51 -43.41
N GLY A 405 -59.06 30.63 -44.23
CA GLY A 405 -57.95 30.96 -45.15
C GLY A 405 -58.35 31.15 -46.61
N ALA A 406 -59.50 30.61 -47.03
CA ALA A 406 -59.94 30.63 -48.43
C ALA A 406 -60.54 31.97 -48.87
N LEU A 407 -61.02 32.82 -47.95
CA LEU A 407 -61.56 34.14 -48.29
C LEU A 407 -60.45 35.20 -48.42
N ILE A 408 -59.39 35.10 -47.60
CA ILE A 408 -58.26 36.04 -47.62
C ILE A 408 -57.34 35.74 -48.82
N GLY A 409 -57.14 34.46 -49.15
CA GLY A 409 -56.38 34.05 -50.34
C GLY A 409 -56.99 34.54 -51.66
N VAL A 410 -58.32 34.50 -51.80
CA VAL A 410 -59.01 35.02 -53.01
C VAL A 410 -58.90 36.54 -53.12
N ILE A 411 -58.98 37.27 -52.00
CA ILE A 411 -58.82 38.73 -51.98
C ILE A 411 -57.37 39.14 -52.32
N VAL A 412 -56.37 38.43 -51.79
CA VAL A 412 -54.96 38.68 -52.12
C VAL A 412 -54.66 38.32 -53.57
N ILE A 413 -55.22 37.23 -54.11
CA ILE A 413 -55.06 36.85 -55.52
C ILE A 413 -55.68 37.90 -56.45
N VAL A 414 -56.85 38.46 -56.12
CA VAL A 414 -57.46 39.56 -56.90
C VAL A 414 -56.62 40.84 -56.85
N ILE A 415 -56.05 41.18 -55.69
CA ILE A 415 -55.14 42.34 -55.53
C ILE A 415 -53.82 42.13 -56.28
N VAL A 416 -53.27 40.92 -56.26
CA VAL A 416 -52.04 40.55 -56.97
C VAL A 416 -52.27 40.51 -58.48
N ILE A 417 -53.42 40.03 -58.97
CA ILE A 417 -53.78 40.09 -60.40
C ILE A 417 -53.92 41.57 -60.85
N MET A 418 -54.52 42.44 -60.03
CA MET A 418 -54.60 43.88 -60.28
C MET A 418 -53.22 44.57 -60.30
N ALA A 419 -52.29 44.14 -59.45
CA ALA A 419 -50.92 44.67 -59.38
C ALA A 419 -50.02 44.15 -60.52
N VAL A 420 -50.17 42.87 -60.90
CA VAL A 420 -49.42 42.20 -61.98
C VAL A 420 -49.81 42.72 -63.36
N LEU A 421 -51.04 43.23 -63.54
CA LEU A 421 -51.44 43.95 -64.75
C LEU A 421 -50.75 45.32 -64.91
N LYS A 422 -50.18 45.90 -63.85
CA LYS A 422 -49.61 47.26 -63.88
C LYS A 422 -48.08 47.34 -63.97
N CYS A 423 -47.36 46.24 -63.79
CA CYS A 423 -45.89 46.25 -63.80
C CYS A 423 -45.28 45.18 -64.73
N ARG A 424 -45.75 45.15 -65.98
CA ARG A 424 -44.90 44.69 -67.09
C ARG A 424 -43.83 45.75 -67.36
N ARG A 425 -42.62 45.59 -66.81
CA ARG A 425 -41.33 45.97 -67.44
C ARG A 425 -40.14 45.44 -66.59
N LYS A 426 -39.44 44.48 -67.21
CA LYS A 426 -38.10 43.82 -67.02
C LYS A 426 -36.98 44.60 -66.27
N PRO A 427 -35.75 44.03 -66.02
CA PRO A 427 -35.27 42.64 -65.78
C PRO A 427 -34.20 42.45 -64.64
N LYS A 428 -33.79 41.17 -64.41
CA LYS A 428 -32.68 40.52 -63.63
C LYS A 428 -31.22 40.88 -64.09
N PRO A 429 -30.09 40.30 -63.57
CA PRO A 429 -29.68 39.72 -62.25
C PRO A 429 -28.27 40.27 -61.77
N GLU A 430 -27.66 39.87 -60.63
CA GLU A 430 -26.57 38.85 -60.48
C GLU A 430 -25.99 38.78 -59.03
N PRO A 431 -25.16 37.77 -58.67
CA PRO A 431 -25.01 37.16 -57.34
C PRO A 431 -23.67 37.48 -56.63
N ASP A 432 -23.47 36.98 -55.40
CA ASP A 432 -22.13 36.64 -54.85
C ASP A 432 -22.20 35.86 -53.50
N PRO A 433 -21.10 35.29 -52.94
CA PRO A 433 -20.88 33.84 -52.96
C PRO A 433 -20.52 33.21 -51.59
N GLU A 434 -20.13 31.93 -51.67
CA GLU A 434 -19.69 30.98 -50.63
C GLU A 434 -18.64 31.48 -49.62
N ILE A 435 -18.68 30.92 -48.40
CA ILE A 435 -17.48 30.70 -47.56
C ILE A 435 -17.60 29.35 -46.83
N ASN A 436 -16.73 28.40 -47.18
CA ASN A 436 -16.41 27.22 -46.37
C ASN A 436 -15.02 27.42 -45.73
N GLY A 437 -14.91 27.18 -44.42
CA GLY A 437 -13.65 27.16 -43.67
C GLY A 437 -13.06 25.74 -43.52
N PRO A 438 -11.77 25.63 -43.17
CA PRO A 438 -10.92 24.49 -43.54
C PRO A 438 -10.82 23.39 -42.47
N ILE A 439 -10.45 22.20 -42.95
CA ILE A 439 -10.04 21.02 -42.20
C ILE A 439 -8.53 21.13 -41.92
N PHE A 440 -8.12 20.84 -40.68
CA PHE A 440 -6.71 20.65 -40.30
C PHE A 440 -6.45 19.17 -40.09
N GLU A 441 -5.47 18.64 -40.83
CA GLU A 441 -4.83 17.35 -40.59
C GLU A 441 -3.50 17.53 -39.83
N ASN A 442 -3.02 16.40 -39.30
CA ASN A 442 -1.63 15.92 -39.21
C ASN A 442 -1.04 15.72 -37.76
N PRO A 443 0.00 14.88 -37.53
CA PRO A 443 -0.13 13.42 -37.30
C PRO A 443 0.94 12.78 -36.32
N ILE A 444 0.93 11.43 -36.26
CA ILE A 444 2.02 10.44 -35.93
C ILE A 444 2.47 10.28 -34.45
N PHE A 445 2.40 9.05 -33.91
CA PHE A 445 3.54 8.10 -33.73
C PHE A 445 3.07 6.81 -33.03
N LEU A 446 3.46 5.63 -33.53
CA LEU A 446 3.88 4.44 -32.76
C LEU A 446 4.22 3.28 -33.73
N GLU A 447 5.52 3.06 -33.92
CA GLU A 447 6.09 1.75 -34.27
C GLU A 447 6.50 1.06 -32.97
N SER A 448 6.17 -0.24 -32.86
CA SER A 448 7.03 -1.32 -32.33
C SER A 448 6.16 -2.44 -31.78
N LEU A 449 6.25 -3.62 -32.40
CA LEU A 449 6.48 -4.93 -31.78
C LEU A 449 6.19 -6.02 -32.81
N SER A 450 7.24 -6.44 -33.51
CA SER A 450 7.26 -7.66 -34.32
C SER A 450 8.50 -8.48 -33.96
N SER A 451 8.33 -9.50 -33.11
CA SER A 451 8.94 -10.83 -33.29
C SER A 451 8.64 -11.72 -32.08
N LEU A 452 7.83 -12.76 -32.26
CA LEU A 452 8.10 -14.14 -31.85
C LEU A 452 6.90 -15.06 -32.16
N GLY A 453 7.18 -16.15 -32.89
CA GLY A 453 6.48 -17.42 -32.72
C GLY A 453 5.25 -17.68 -33.59
N GLN A 454 5.44 -18.42 -34.68
CA GLN A 454 4.39 -19.06 -35.47
C GLN A 454 3.59 -20.08 -34.65
N GLY A 455 2.27 -20.09 -34.81
CA GLY A 455 1.40 -21.20 -34.39
C GLY A 455 -0.10 -20.90 -34.48
N GLY A 456 -0.75 -21.34 -35.56
CA GLY A 456 -2.21 -21.55 -35.64
C GLY A 456 -3.10 -20.30 -35.63
N ALA A 457 -3.46 -19.79 -36.82
CA ALA A 457 -4.44 -18.71 -36.96
C ALA A 457 -5.87 -19.19 -36.68
N PHE A 458 -6.39 -18.89 -35.49
CA PHE A 458 -7.83 -18.74 -35.27
C PHE A 458 -8.19 -17.30 -35.65
N LYS A 459 -9.03 -17.11 -36.68
CA LYS A 459 -9.50 -15.77 -37.09
C LYS A 459 -10.49 -15.26 -36.05
N ILE A 460 -10.04 -14.36 -35.18
CA ILE A 460 -10.90 -13.56 -34.29
C ILE A 460 -11.49 -12.40 -35.12
N PRO A 461 -12.81 -12.19 -35.16
CA PRO A 461 -13.39 -11.00 -35.78
C PRO A 461 -12.98 -9.75 -34.98
N ARG A 462 -12.56 -8.69 -35.67
CA ARG A 462 -12.19 -7.42 -35.02
C ARG A 462 -13.42 -6.84 -34.29
N PRO A 463 -13.29 -6.39 -33.03
CA PRO A 463 -14.39 -5.79 -32.30
C PRO A 463 -14.79 -4.46 -32.94
N THR A 464 -16.10 -4.24 -33.05
CA THR A 464 -16.65 -2.89 -33.21
C THR A 464 -16.88 -2.36 -31.80
N TYR A 465 -16.03 -1.41 -31.40
CA TYR A 465 -16.02 -0.73 -30.11
C TYR A 465 -15.63 -1.60 -28.89
N VAL A 466 -14.44 -1.30 -28.37
CA VAL A 466 -13.93 -1.74 -27.06
C VAL A 466 -14.06 -0.53 -26.14
N ASP A 467 -14.72 -0.66 -24.99
CA ASP A 467 -14.67 0.37 -23.95
C ASP A 467 -13.39 0.15 -23.10
N PRO A 468 -12.34 0.98 -23.27
CA PRO A 468 -11.08 0.79 -22.57
C PRO A 468 -11.19 0.95 -21.05
N ASN A 469 -12.24 1.62 -20.53
CA ASN A 469 -12.38 1.90 -19.10
C ASN A 469 -12.81 0.67 -18.28
N LEU A 470 -13.39 -0.36 -18.92
CA LEU A 470 -13.77 -1.63 -18.26
C LEU A 470 -12.57 -2.55 -18.01
N LEU A 471 -11.46 -2.33 -18.71
CA LEU A 471 -10.20 -3.06 -18.47
C LEU A 471 -9.51 -2.53 -17.21
N ASP A 472 -9.51 -1.22 -16.98
CA ASP A 472 -8.87 -0.64 -15.79
C ASP A 472 -9.62 -1.01 -14.48
N ASP A 473 -10.94 -1.18 -14.52
CA ASP A 473 -11.75 -1.57 -13.34
C ASP A 473 -11.51 -3.02 -12.86
N TYR A 474 -10.94 -3.90 -13.69
CA TYR A 474 -10.82 -5.35 -13.42
C TYR A 474 -9.36 -5.84 -13.28
N PHE A 475 -8.39 -5.00 -13.62
CA PHE A 475 -6.95 -5.35 -13.63
C PHE A 475 -6.14 -4.70 -12.49
N PHE A 476 -6.80 -4.02 -11.54
CA PHE A 476 -6.19 -3.40 -10.36
C PHE A 476 -6.63 -4.04 -9.04
#